data_AF-A0A9N9JVH4-F1
#
_entry.id   AF-A0A9N9JVH4-F1
#
_cell.length_a   1.000
_cell.length_b   1.000
_cell.length_c   1.000
_cell.angle_alpha   90.00
_cell.angle_beta   90.00
_cell.angle_gamma   90.00
#
_symmetry.space_group_name_H-M   'P 1'
#
loop_
_entity.id
_entity.type
_entity.pdbx_description
1 polymer ?
#
loop_
_entity_poly.entity_id
_entity_poly.type
_entity_poly.pdbx_seq_one_letter_code
_entity_poly.pdbx_strand_id
1 'polypeptide(L)'
;LVARNVLNVNNPVINVHISADSHYTIILYLGGENYEMLQKVMESMISELHNLITNGLDSNGIKWKIKLYFSSDWKFMAIMLGFNAPNATYFYKMYKIEKNMNQLKSEFFNNRTSQTLNLPLPGHLKVSLLPMISLNHYVPDELHIMLRIWNRLWELVIQELKSENRFDNHVRAIINIEMQRISVGFHFWQDYAQSWHYTSLMGDDKEKVLCDFNFVIFDEE
;
A
#
# COMPACT_ATOMS: atom_id res chain seq x y z
N LEU A 1 -1.04 32.26 7.24
CA LEU A 1 -1.42 30.94 7.80
C LEU A 1 -2.10 31.06 9.16
N VAL A 2 -1.50 31.78 10.12
CA VAL A 2 -2.16 32.11 11.40
C VAL A 2 -3.46 32.89 11.20
N ALA A 3 -3.47 33.93 10.36
CA ALA A 3 -4.67 34.70 10.03
C ALA A 3 -5.78 33.90 9.30
N ARG A 4 -5.44 32.70 8.78
CA ARG A 4 -6.40 31.78 8.15
C ARG A 4 -6.79 30.63 9.09
N ASN A 5 -6.42 30.70 10.38
CA ASN A 5 -6.60 29.64 11.39
C ASN A 5 -6.01 28.26 11.02
N VAL A 6 -5.08 28.21 10.06
CA VAL A 6 -4.37 26.97 9.70
C VAL A 6 -3.27 26.67 10.72
N LEU A 7 -2.62 27.71 11.26
CA LEU A 7 -1.61 27.60 12.30
C LEU A 7 -2.11 28.23 13.60
N ASN A 8 -2.21 27.42 14.66
CA ASN A 8 -2.56 27.86 16.00
C ASN A 8 -1.29 28.02 16.84
N VAL A 9 -0.95 29.26 17.22
CA VAL A 9 0.25 29.59 18.00
C VAL A 9 0.26 28.92 19.38
N ASN A 10 -0.90 28.58 19.94
CA ASN A 10 -1.03 27.91 21.24
C ASN A 10 -0.95 26.38 21.14
N ASN A 11 -0.94 25.80 19.93
CA ASN A 11 -0.74 24.37 19.71
C ASN A 11 0.55 24.14 18.90
N PRO A 12 1.62 23.60 19.50
CA PRO A 12 2.91 23.44 18.84
C PRO A 12 2.92 22.32 17.77
N VAL A 13 1.87 21.49 17.70
CA VAL A 13 1.78 20.37 16.76
C VAL A 13 0.46 20.43 16.00
N ILE A 14 0.57 20.54 14.69
CA ILE A 14 -0.58 20.56 13.78
C ILE A 14 -0.39 19.44 12.79
N ASN A 15 -1.30 18.48 12.83
CA ASN A 15 -1.39 17.42 11.83
C ASN A 15 -2.32 17.94 10.73
N VAL A 16 -1.74 18.38 9.62
CA VAL A 16 -2.52 18.78 8.45
C VAL A 16 -2.81 17.52 7.65
N HIS A 17 -4.01 16.97 7.83
CA HIS A 17 -4.54 16.01 6.88
C HIS A 17 -5.19 16.79 5.74
N ILE A 18 -4.65 16.66 4.53
CA ILE A 18 -5.26 17.28 3.35
C ILE A 18 -6.55 16.49 3.05
N SER A 19 -7.69 17.06 3.44
CA SER A 19 -9.02 16.47 3.25
C SER A 19 -9.47 16.50 1.78
N ALA A 20 -10.60 15.86 1.47
CA ALA A 20 -11.12 15.75 0.11
C ALA A 20 -11.35 17.09 -0.61
N ASP A 21 -11.63 18.16 0.15
CA ASP A 21 -11.86 19.50 -0.38
C ASP A 21 -10.56 20.31 -0.60
N SER A 22 -9.39 19.68 -0.42
CA SER A 22 -8.07 20.33 -0.52
C SER A 22 -7.09 19.55 -1.40
N HIS A 23 -7.58 18.79 -2.37
CA HIS A 23 -6.72 18.17 -3.37
C HIS A 23 -6.13 19.24 -4.30
N TYR A 24 -4.86 19.56 -4.11
CA TYR A 24 -4.11 20.42 -5.02
C TYR A 24 -3.20 19.56 -5.90
N THR A 25 -3.38 19.65 -7.22
CA THR A 25 -2.44 19.07 -8.17
C THR A 25 -1.17 19.92 -8.19
N ILE A 26 -0.07 19.38 -7.64
CA ILE A 26 1.23 20.06 -7.62
C ILE A 26 1.97 19.84 -8.95
N ILE A 27 1.87 18.62 -9.50
CA ILE A 27 2.54 18.23 -10.74
C ILE A 27 1.52 17.55 -11.64
N LEU A 28 1.40 18.04 -12.87
CA LEU A 28 0.70 17.35 -13.95
C LEU A 28 1.72 17.01 -15.05
N TYR A 29 1.87 15.74 -15.35
CA TYR A 29 2.84 15.25 -16.32
C TYR A 29 2.22 14.19 -17.24
N LEU A 30 2.49 14.32 -18.54
CA LEU A 30 2.06 13.38 -19.56
C LEU A 30 3.20 12.41 -19.87
N GLY A 31 3.13 11.20 -19.31
CA GLY A 31 4.04 10.10 -19.63
C GLY A 31 3.91 8.92 -18.68
N GLY A 32 4.85 7.98 -18.77
CA GLY A 32 4.84 6.75 -17.98
C GLY A 32 5.42 6.92 -16.57
N GLU A 33 5.01 6.02 -15.67
CA GLU A 33 5.58 5.86 -14.32
C GLU A 33 6.98 5.22 -14.41
N ASN A 34 7.96 5.99 -14.88
CA ASN A 34 9.36 5.60 -14.95
C ASN A 34 10.19 6.45 -13.98
N TYR A 35 11.10 5.80 -13.25
CA TYR A 35 11.94 6.44 -12.24
C TYR A 35 12.70 7.66 -12.79
N GLU A 36 13.42 7.51 -13.91
CA GLU A 36 14.26 8.54 -14.50
C GLU A 36 13.43 9.75 -14.94
N MET A 37 12.21 9.52 -15.40
CA MET A 37 11.31 10.58 -15.82
C MET A 37 10.73 11.32 -14.61
N LEU A 38 10.26 10.58 -13.60
CA LEU A 38 9.74 11.16 -12.37
C LEU A 38 10.82 11.96 -11.64
N GLN A 39 12.07 11.49 -11.64
CA GLN A 39 13.21 12.23 -11.09
C GLN A 39 13.34 13.63 -11.71
N LYS A 40 13.26 13.72 -13.04
CA LYS A 40 13.38 15.00 -13.76
C LYS A 40 12.17 15.91 -13.51
N VAL A 41 10.97 15.34 -13.59
CA VAL A 41 9.72 16.09 -13.45
C VAL A 41 9.56 16.63 -12.02
N MET A 42 10.00 15.87 -11.02
CA MET A 42 9.83 16.22 -9.61
C MET A 42 10.99 17.06 -9.04
N GLU A 43 12.03 17.35 -9.82
CA GLU A 43 13.27 18.00 -9.34
C GLU A 43 13.01 19.31 -8.58
N SER A 44 12.22 20.22 -9.16
CA SER A 44 11.87 21.50 -8.51
C SER A 44 11.11 21.28 -7.21
N MET A 45 10.10 20.40 -7.23
CA MET A 45 9.29 20.09 -6.05
C MET A 45 10.15 19.48 -4.94
N ILE A 46 11.06 18.57 -5.27
CA ILE A 46 11.97 17.93 -4.31
C ILE A 46 12.88 18.98 -3.66
N SER A 47 13.42 19.92 -4.45
CA SER A 47 14.25 21.02 -3.95
C SER A 47 13.47 21.92 -2.97
N GLU A 48 12.24 22.28 -3.32
CA GLU A 48 11.35 23.08 -2.45
C GLU A 48 10.99 22.34 -1.15
N LEU A 49 10.63 21.05 -1.23
CA LEU A 49 10.36 20.23 -0.05
C LEU A 49 11.58 20.08 0.85
N HIS A 50 12.77 19.93 0.26
CA HIS A 50 14.02 19.85 1.01
C HIS A 50 14.32 21.16 1.75
N ASN A 51 14.10 22.31 1.09
CA ASN A 51 14.22 23.63 1.71
C ASN A 51 13.23 23.77 2.87
N LEU A 52 11.97 23.38 2.67
CA LEU A 52 10.92 23.43 3.68
C LEU A 52 11.24 22.57 4.91
N ILE A 53 11.77 21.36 4.74
CA ILE A 53 12.19 20.52 5.87
C ILE A 53 13.40 21.12 6.60
N THR A 54 14.36 21.65 5.86
CA THR A 54 15.63 22.15 6.42
C THR A 54 15.44 23.47 7.15
N ASN A 55 14.72 24.41 6.54
CA ASN A 55 14.55 25.76 7.03
C ASN A 55 13.27 25.94 7.84
N GLY A 56 12.30 25.03 7.72
CA GLY A 56 10.98 25.20 8.32
C GLY A 56 10.18 26.33 7.68
N LEU A 57 9.08 26.72 8.32
CA LEU A 57 8.27 27.89 7.96
C LEU A 57 8.40 28.95 9.04
N ASP A 58 8.65 30.19 8.66
CA ASP A 58 8.55 31.33 9.57
C ASP A 58 7.18 32.01 9.39
N SER A 59 6.42 32.09 10.47
CA SER A 59 5.21 32.91 10.51
C SER A 59 5.21 33.70 11.82
N ASN A 60 5.26 35.03 11.70
CA ASN A 60 5.25 35.96 12.84
C ASN A 60 6.41 35.73 13.83
N GLY A 61 7.60 35.37 13.34
CA GLY A 61 8.79 35.12 14.17
C GLY A 61 8.80 33.75 14.85
N ILE A 62 7.78 32.92 14.61
CA ILE A 62 7.73 31.53 15.07
C ILE A 62 8.21 30.63 13.94
N LYS A 63 9.28 29.90 14.21
CA LYS A 63 9.85 28.91 13.30
C LYS A 63 9.19 27.54 13.49
N TRP A 64 8.39 27.14 12.52
CA TRP A 64 7.69 25.86 12.47
C TRP A 64 8.56 24.79 11.80
N LYS A 65 8.78 23.68 12.50
CA LYS A 65 9.44 22.50 11.93
C LYS A 65 8.43 21.65 11.17
N ILE A 66 8.81 21.17 10.00
CA ILE A 66 7.95 20.36 9.15
C ILE A 66 8.42 18.91 9.18
N LYS A 67 7.47 17.99 9.34
CA LYS A 67 7.67 16.55 9.13
C LYS A 67 6.76 16.12 7.99
N LEU A 68 7.34 15.54 6.96
CA LEU A 68 6.59 15.02 5.82
C LEU A 68 6.37 13.52 5.97
N TYR A 69 5.18 13.10 5.54
CA TYR A 69 4.81 11.71 5.31
C TYR A 69 4.46 11.56 3.84
N PHE A 70 4.81 10.40 3.27
CA PHE A 70 4.51 10.09 1.88
C PHE A 70 3.62 8.85 1.85
N SER A 71 2.51 8.94 1.13
CA SER A 71 1.60 7.81 0.95
C SER A 71 1.21 7.67 -0.51
N SER A 72 1.15 6.43 -0.97
CA SER A 72 0.72 6.05 -2.32
C SER A 72 0.40 4.56 -2.36
N ASP A 73 -0.21 4.13 -3.47
CA ASP A 73 -0.26 2.70 -3.79
C ASP A 73 1.15 2.10 -3.85
N TRP A 74 1.25 0.78 -3.62
CA TRP A 74 2.53 0.08 -3.56
C TRP A 74 3.37 0.18 -4.83
N LYS A 75 2.73 0.22 -6.01
CA LYS A 75 3.46 0.27 -7.28
C LYS A 75 4.17 1.61 -7.43
N PHE A 76 3.46 2.71 -7.19
CA PHE A 76 4.06 4.05 -7.21
C PHE A 76 5.10 4.23 -6.10
N MET A 77 4.79 3.74 -4.89
CA MET A 77 5.69 3.71 -3.74
C MET A 77 7.03 3.05 -4.10
N ALA A 78 6.95 1.90 -4.79
CA ALA A 78 8.13 1.15 -5.16
C ALA A 78 9.03 1.89 -6.15
N ILE A 79 8.43 2.66 -7.07
CA ILE A 79 9.16 3.51 -7.99
C ILE A 79 9.82 4.67 -7.23
N MET A 80 9.10 5.34 -6.32
CA MET A 80 9.65 6.42 -5.49
C MET A 80 10.82 5.97 -4.60
N LEU A 81 10.83 4.69 -4.20
CA LEU A 81 11.90 4.07 -3.42
C LEU A 81 13.02 3.48 -4.27
N GLY A 82 12.90 3.44 -5.60
CA GLY A 82 13.94 2.90 -6.49
C GLY A 82 14.04 1.37 -6.53
N PHE A 83 12.93 0.65 -6.31
CA PHE A 83 12.88 -0.82 -6.41
C PHE A 83 12.83 -1.31 -7.87
N ASN A 84 13.37 -2.50 -8.11
CA ASN A 84 13.61 -3.06 -9.45
C ASN A 84 12.45 -3.92 -10.01
N ALA A 85 11.21 -3.50 -9.78
CA ALA A 85 9.98 -4.21 -10.18
C ALA A 85 9.49 -5.34 -9.22
N PRO A 86 8.22 -5.77 -9.31
CA PRO A 86 7.54 -6.68 -8.36
C PRO A 86 8.14 -8.09 -8.21
N ASN A 87 9.12 -8.43 -9.07
CA ASN A 87 9.83 -9.70 -9.13
C ASN A 87 11.21 -9.66 -8.43
N ALA A 88 11.56 -8.55 -7.76
CA ALA A 88 12.77 -8.47 -6.95
C ALA A 88 12.78 -9.53 -5.84
N THR A 89 13.96 -10.09 -5.54
CA THR A 89 14.17 -11.12 -4.53
C THR A 89 13.87 -10.65 -3.09
N TYR A 90 13.81 -9.34 -2.89
CA TYR A 90 13.64 -8.68 -1.60
C TYR A 90 12.39 -7.80 -1.65
N PHE A 91 11.44 -8.08 -0.76
CA PHE A 91 10.10 -7.46 -0.76
C PHE A 91 10.09 -6.08 -0.08
N TYR A 92 10.90 -5.85 0.96
CA TYR A 92 10.90 -4.59 1.71
C TYR A 92 12.19 -4.42 2.53
N LYS A 93 12.76 -3.21 2.61
CA LYS A 93 14.04 -2.95 3.30
C LYS A 93 14.04 -3.21 4.80
N MET A 94 12.91 -3.09 5.49
CA MET A 94 12.93 -3.24 6.96
C MET A 94 13.31 -4.67 7.36
N TYR A 95 13.06 -5.65 6.49
CA TYR A 95 13.23 -7.08 6.75
C TYR A 95 13.84 -7.76 5.53
N LYS A 96 14.93 -8.49 5.70
CA LYS A 96 15.51 -9.34 4.65
C LYS A 96 14.59 -10.56 4.43
N ILE A 97 13.43 -10.32 3.82
CA ILE A 97 12.44 -11.34 3.50
C ILE A 97 12.69 -11.76 2.06
N GLU A 98 13.23 -12.97 1.91
CA GLU A 98 13.32 -13.63 0.61
C GLU A 98 11.94 -14.14 0.20
N LYS A 99 11.66 -14.11 -1.11
CA LYS A 99 10.38 -14.54 -1.70
C LYS A 99 9.91 -15.95 -1.29
N ASN A 100 10.84 -16.82 -0.90
CA ASN A 100 10.58 -18.21 -0.50
C ASN A 100 10.64 -18.44 1.01
N MET A 101 10.49 -17.37 1.82
CA MET A 101 10.59 -17.47 3.26
C MET A 101 9.23 -17.88 3.87
N ASN A 102 9.18 -19.07 4.47
CA ASN A 102 7.95 -19.66 4.99
C ASN A 102 7.59 -19.19 6.42
N GLN A 103 8.49 -18.44 7.08
CA GLN A 103 8.30 -17.94 8.45
C GLN A 103 8.98 -16.57 8.61
N LEU A 104 8.25 -15.59 9.15
CA LEU A 104 8.80 -14.31 9.58
C LEU A 104 9.40 -14.46 10.97
N LYS A 105 10.72 -14.32 11.11
CA LYS A 105 11.40 -14.29 12.42
C LYS A 105 11.18 -12.95 13.12
N SER A 106 10.94 -12.97 14.43
CA SER A 106 10.73 -11.77 15.25
C SER A 106 11.92 -10.79 15.22
N GLU A 107 13.14 -11.29 15.01
CA GLU A 107 14.38 -10.49 14.85
C GLU A 107 14.31 -9.49 13.69
N PHE A 108 13.44 -9.72 12.72
CA PHE A 108 13.20 -8.79 11.63
C PHE A 108 12.67 -7.43 12.15
N PHE A 109 11.69 -7.43 13.07
CA PHE A 109 11.00 -6.23 13.59
C PHE A 109 11.89 -5.30 14.44
N ASN A 110 13.08 -5.74 14.85
CA ASN A 110 13.91 -5.05 15.83
C ASN A 110 15.05 -4.22 15.23
N ASN A 111 15.37 -4.36 13.94
CA ASN A 111 16.46 -3.61 13.30
C ASN A 111 16.01 -2.22 12.84
N ARG A 112 15.72 -1.34 13.80
CA ARG A 112 15.69 0.11 13.56
C ARG A 112 17.12 0.63 13.43
N THR A 113 17.78 0.40 12.30
CA THR A 113 19.09 1.01 12.05
C THR A 113 18.93 2.26 11.20
N SER A 114 19.14 3.39 11.88
CA SER A 114 19.64 4.65 11.35
C SER A 114 20.78 4.40 10.37
N GLN A 115 20.49 4.36 9.06
CA GLN A 115 21.51 4.18 8.02
C GLN A 115 21.24 5.10 6.84
N THR A 116 22.33 5.72 6.41
CA THR A 116 22.48 6.84 5.47
C THR A 116 21.78 6.60 4.12
N LEU A 117 21.02 7.62 3.71
CA LEU A 117 20.22 7.70 2.48
C LEU A 117 21.05 7.72 1.16
N ASN A 118 22.38 7.58 1.24
CA ASN A 118 23.30 7.89 0.13
C ASN A 118 23.87 6.67 -0.59
N LEU A 119 23.42 5.44 -0.30
CA LEU A 119 23.83 4.24 -1.03
C LEU A 119 22.59 3.43 -1.44
N PRO A 120 22.54 2.87 -2.67
CA PRO A 120 21.53 1.88 -3.03
C PRO A 120 21.63 0.68 -2.07
N LEU A 121 20.56 0.45 -1.33
CA LEU A 121 20.46 -0.62 -0.34
C LEU A 121 20.21 -1.98 -1.01
N PRO A 122 20.44 -3.11 -0.32
CA PRO A 122 20.06 -4.42 -0.85
C PRO A 122 18.58 -4.43 -1.26
N GLY A 123 18.30 -4.70 -2.54
CA GLY A 123 16.96 -4.64 -3.13
C GLY A 123 16.57 -3.30 -3.78
N HIS A 124 17.22 -2.19 -3.42
CA HIS A 124 17.10 -0.89 -4.07
C HIS A 124 18.22 -0.73 -5.09
N LEU A 125 17.88 -0.54 -6.37
CA LEU A 125 18.91 -0.25 -7.38
C LEU A 125 19.25 1.24 -7.44
N LYS A 126 18.34 2.10 -6.99
CA LYS A 126 18.43 3.55 -7.06
C LYS A 126 18.10 4.16 -5.70
N VAL A 127 18.57 5.39 -5.47
CA VAL A 127 18.24 6.18 -4.28
C VAL A 127 16.74 6.53 -4.33
N SER A 128 16.11 6.78 -3.18
CA SER A 128 14.73 7.29 -3.22
C SER A 128 14.67 8.67 -3.87
N LEU A 129 13.60 8.94 -4.62
CA LEU A 129 13.32 10.26 -5.18
C LEU A 129 12.98 11.30 -4.11
N LEU A 130 12.60 10.88 -2.90
CA LEU A 130 12.23 11.75 -1.80
C LEU A 130 13.19 11.53 -0.60
N PRO A 131 14.51 11.70 -0.76
CA PRO A 131 15.50 11.27 0.25
C PRO A 131 15.42 12.06 1.57
N MET A 132 14.74 13.20 1.58
CA MET A 132 14.50 13.99 2.79
C MET A 132 13.39 13.40 3.69
N ILE A 133 12.60 12.44 3.20
CA ILE A 133 11.59 11.72 3.99
C ILE A 133 12.24 10.45 4.55
N SER A 134 12.07 10.24 5.85
CA SER A 134 12.55 9.02 6.50
C SER A 134 11.69 7.83 6.10
N LEU A 135 12.30 6.65 5.93
CA LEU A 135 11.61 5.43 5.46
C LEU A 135 10.42 5.02 6.35
N ASN A 136 10.48 5.30 7.65
CA ASN A 136 9.38 5.05 8.59
C ASN A 136 8.19 6.02 8.42
N HIS A 137 8.30 7.02 7.55
CA HIS A 137 7.23 7.95 7.20
C HIS A 137 6.66 7.69 5.79
N TYR A 138 7.09 6.61 5.12
CA TYR A 138 6.43 6.09 3.93
C TYR A 138 5.31 5.17 4.38
N VAL A 139 4.07 5.62 4.18
CA VAL A 139 2.86 4.93 4.63
C VAL A 139 2.18 4.37 3.39
N PRO A 140 2.19 3.05 3.17
CA PRO A 140 1.50 2.47 2.03
C PRO A 140 -0.01 2.70 2.15
N ASP A 141 -0.67 2.81 1.00
CA ASP A 141 -2.12 2.93 0.93
C ASP A 141 -2.80 1.69 1.55
N GLU A 142 -3.53 1.91 2.65
CA GLU A 142 -4.19 0.88 3.44
C GLU A 142 -5.26 0.13 2.64
N LEU A 143 -6.04 0.86 1.82
CA LEU A 143 -7.06 0.27 0.97
C LEU A 143 -6.41 -0.67 -0.04
N HIS A 144 -5.38 -0.22 -0.76
CA HIS A 144 -4.69 -1.07 -1.74
C HIS A 144 -4.02 -2.29 -1.11
N ILE A 145 -3.51 -2.17 0.12
CA ILE A 145 -3.00 -3.32 0.88
C ILE A 145 -4.13 -4.30 1.18
N MET A 146 -5.26 -3.83 1.71
CA MET A 146 -6.41 -4.67 2.02
C MET A 146 -6.88 -5.43 0.78
N LEU A 147 -7.02 -4.76 -0.37
CA LEU A 147 -7.42 -5.39 -1.63
C LEU A 147 -6.47 -6.51 -2.06
N ARG A 148 -5.16 -6.32 -1.82
CA ARG A 148 -4.12 -7.30 -2.17
C ARG A 148 -4.14 -8.50 -1.22
N ILE A 149 -4.28 -8.26 0.08
CA ILE A 149 -4.40 -9.29 1.11
C ILE A 149 -5.63 -10.14 0.83
N TRP A 150 -6.79 -9.52 0.60
CA TRP A 150 -8.02 -10.24 0.29
C TRP A 150 -7.87 -11.16 -0.92
N ASN A 151 -7.32 -10.64 -2.03
CA ASN A 151 -7.14 -11.44 -3.24
C ASN A 151 -6.30 -12.69 -2.95
N ARG A 152 -5.25 -12.55 -2.13
CA ARG A 152 -4.38 -13.67 -1.80
C ARG A 152 -5.05 -14.67 -0.85
N LEU A 153 -5.76 -14.18 0.17
CA LEU A 153 -6.50 -15.04 1.10
C LEU A 153 -7.57 -15.85 0.37
N TRP A 154 -8.37 -15.20 -0.46
CA TRP A 154 -9.43 -15.87 -1.21
C TRP A 154 -8.86 -16.90 -2.19
N GLU A 155 -7.76 -16.57 -2.88
CA GLU A 155 -7.06 -17.53 -3.74
C GLU A 155 -6.59 -18.77 -2.94
N LEU A 156 -6.06 -18.58 -1.74
CA LEU A 156 -5.62 -19.67 -0.86
C LEU A 156 -6.78 -20.55 -0.41
N VAL A 157 -7.92 -19.97 0.00
CA VAL A 157 -9.13 -20.73 0.35
C VAL A 157 -9.56 -21.65 -0.81
N ILE A 158 -9.62 -21.12 -2.03
CA ILE A 158 -9.99 -21.92 -3.20
C ILE A 158 -8.93 -22.99 -3.52
N GLN A 159 -7.64 -22.70 -3.33
CA GLN A 159 -6.55 -23.66 -3.52
C GLN A 159 -6.61 -24.80 -2.50
N GLU A 160 -6.88 -24.49 -1.23
CA GLU A 160 -7.02 -25.47 -0.16
C GLU A 160 -8.19 -26.41 -0.43
N LEU A 161 -9.38 -25.87 -0.72
CA LEU A 161 -10.56 -26.66 -1.11
C LEU A 161 -10.29 -27.58 -2.32
N LYS A 162 -9.52 -27.10 -3.30
CA LYS A 162 -9.11 -27.93 -4.45
C LYS A 162 -8.13 -29.03 -4.04
N SER A 163 -7.19 -28.72 -3.14
CA SER A 163 -6.17 -29.68 -2.67
C SER A 163 -6.78 -30.82 -1.83
N GLU A 164 -7.85 -30.52 -1.09
CA GLU A 164 -8.62 -31.49 -0.32
C GLU A 164 -9.70 -32.20 -1.15
N ASN A 165 -9.79 -31.90 -2.45
CA ASN A 165 -10.83 -32.42 -3.35
C ASN A 165 -12.27 -32.10 -2.90
N ARG A 166 -12.45 -31.02 -2.13
CA ARG A 166 -13.74 -30.50 -1.63
C ARG A 166 -14.34 -29.43 -2.54
N PHE A 167 -13.57 -28.92 -3.51
CA PHE A 167 -14.05 -27.91 -4.46
C PHE A 167 -15.01 -28.50 -5.52
N ASP A 168 -16.18 -28.95 -5.07
CA ASP A 168 -17.22 -29.56 -5.87
C ASP A 168 -18.43 -28.62 -6.08
N ASN A 169 -19.51 -29.16 -6.66
CA ASN A 169 -20.72 -28.37 -6.91
C ASN A 169 -21.41 -27.92 -5.61
N HIS A 170 -21.31 -28.71 -4.54
CA HIS A 170 -21.96 -28.43 -3.28
C HIS A 170 -21.26 -27.26 -2.56
N VAL A 171 -19.95 -27.31 -2.41
CA VAL A 171 -19.17 -26.22 -1.79
C VAL A 171 -19.28 -24.93 -2.60
N ARG A 172 -19.24 -25.00 -3.94
CA ARG A 172 -19.49 -23.82 -4.79
C ARG A 172 -20.87 -23.22 -4.57
N ALA A 173 -21.90 -24.05 -4.38
CA ALA A 173 -23.25 -23.58 -4.10
C ALA A 173 -23.34 -22.90 -2.72
N ILE A 174 -22.70 -23.48 -1.69
CA ILE A 174 -22.62 -22.88 -0.34
C ILE A 174 -21.93 -21.51 -0.41
N ILE A 175 -20.78 -21.41 -1.07
CA ILE A 175 -20.08 -20.13 -1.24
C ILE A 175 -20.97 -19.09 -1.94
N ASN A 176 -21.69 -19.48 -3.00
CA ASN A 176 -22.59 -18.57 -3.70
C ASN A 176 -23.75 -18.11 -2.80
N ILE A 177 -24.34 -19.01 -2.00
CA ILE A 177 -25.42 -18.68 -1.06
C ILE A 177 -24.92 -17.69 -0.01
N GLU A 178 -23.73 -17.93 0.56
CA GLU A 178 -23.15 -17.03 1.55
C GLU A 178 -22.80 -15.65 0.97
N MET A 179 -22.26 -15.60 -0.25
CA MET A 179 -22.04 -14.34 -0.98
C MET A 179 -23.35 -13.59 -1.22
N GLN A 180 -24.41 -14.29 -1.62
CA GLN A 180 -25.74 -13.70 -1.78
C GLN A 180 -26.32 -13.19 -0.46
N ARG A 181 -26.12 -13.92 0.65
CA ARG A 181 -26.56 -13.51 1.99
C ARG A 181 -26.00 -12.13 2.38
N ILE A 182 -24.74 -11.87 2.05
CA ILE A 182 -24.08 -10.56 2.30
C ILE A 182 -24.27 -9.56 1.15
N SER A 183 -25.17 -9.84 0.21
CA SER A 183 -25.48 -8.98 -0.94
C SER A 183 -24.27 -8.68 -1.82
N VAL A 184 -23.40 -9.68 -2.02
CA VAL A 184 -22.25 -9.62 -2.94
C VAL A 184 -22.55 -10.46 -4.18
N GLY A 185 -22.46 -9.84 -5.36
CA GLY A 185 -22.65 -10.53 -6.63
C GLY A 185 -21.46 -11.42 -6.96
N PHE A 186 -21.61 -12.75 -6.81
CA PHE A 186 -20.52 -13.70 -7.01
C PHE A 186 -21.00 -14.96 -7.72
N HIS A 187 -20.24 -15.40 -8.73
CA HIS A 187 -20.56 -16.58 -9.52
C HIS A 187 -19.30 -17.34 -9.93
N PHE A 188 -19.45 -18.66 -10.07
CA PHE A 188 -18.45 -19.54 -10.65
C PHE A 188 -18.82 -19.93 -12.09
N TRP A 189 -17.83 -20.07 -12.96
CA TRP A 189 -18.02 -20.61 -14.31
C TRP A 189 -16.81 -21.46 -14.74
N GLN A 190 -16.99 -22.29 -15.75
CA GLN A 190 -15.89 -23.03 -16.37
C GLN A 190 -15.51 -22.42 -17.72
N ASP A 191 -14.23 -22.46 -18.03
CA ASP A 191 -13.76 -22.21 -19.39
C ASP A 191 -13.78 -23.49 -20.25
N TYR A 192 -13.40 -23.34 -21.52
CA TYR A 192 -13.31 -24.45 -22.48
C TYR A 192 -12.29 -25.52 -22.08
N ALA A 193 -11.33 -25.19 -21.21
CA ALA A 193 -10.34 -26.11 -20.65
C ALA A 193 -10.81 -26.77 -19.35
N GLN A 194 -12.10 -26.65 -19.01
CA GLN A 194 -12.74 -27.16 -17.79
C GLN A 194 -12.15 -26.57 -16.50
N SER A 195 -11.44 -25.45 -16.60
CA SER A 195 -10.90 -24.75 -15.44
C SER A 195 -11.98 -23.85 -14.84
N TRP A 196 -12.14 -23.94 -13.52
CA TRP A 196 -13.09 -23.13 -12.76
C TRP A 196 -12.54 -21.74 -12.48
N HIS A 197 -13.34 -20.74 -12.81
CA HIS A 197 -13.14 -19.32 -12.58
C HIS A 197 -14.26 -18.75 -11.70
N TYR A 198 -14.03 -17.55 -11.15
CA TYR A 198 -14.96 -16.88 -10.27
C TYR A 198 -14.93 -15.36 -10.44
N THR A 199 -15.99 -14.68 -9.99
CA THR A 199 -16.14 -13.23 -10.13
C THR A 199 -15.02 -12.47 -9.39
N SER A 200 -14.35 -11.56 -10.08
CA SER A 200 -13.44 -10.61 -9.43
C SER A 200 -14.25 -9.53 -8.71
N LEU A 201 -14.03 -9.39 -7.40
CA LEU A 201 -14.73 -8.39 -6.58
C LEU A 201 -14.07 -7.01 -6.64
N MET A 202 -14.88 -5.97 -6.43
CA MET A 202 -14.44 -4.59 -6.25
C MET A 202 -14.14 -4.29 -4.77
N GLY A 203 -13.65 -3.09 -4.45
CA GLY A 203 -13.19 -2.76 -3.10
C GLY A 203 -14.26 -2.96 -2.03
N ASP A 204 -15.42 -2.34 -2.23
CA ASP A 204 -16.53 -2.40 -1.28
C ASP A 204 -17.03 -3.84 -1.05
N ASP A 205 -17.11 -4.64 -2.11
CA ASP A 205 -17.55 -6.04 -2.01
C ASP A 205 -16.51 -6.90 -1.28
N LYS A 206 -15.21 -6.65 -1.47
CA LYS A 206 -14.15 -7.33 -0.71
C LYS A 206 -14.22 -7.00 0.77
N GLU A 207 -14.49 -5.74 1.10
CA GLU A 207 -14.65 -5.30 2.49
C GLU A 207 -15.84 -6.02 3.15
N LYS A 208 -17.00 -6.09 2.48
CA LYS A 208 -18.15 -6.87 2.95
C LYS A 208 -17.81 -8.34 3.19
N VAL A 209 -17.07 -8.97 2.28
CA VAL A 209 -16.65 -10.37 2.47
C VAL A 209 -15.75 -10.51 3.70
N LEU A 210 -14.82 -9.58 3.94
CA LEU A 210 -13.96 -9.63 5.13
C LEU A 210 -14.74 -9.48 6.44
N CYS A 211 -15.78 -8.65 6.44
CA CYS A 211 -16.56 -8.36 7.64
C CYS A 211 -17.64 -9.41 7.93
N ASP A 212 -18.34 -9.87 6.89
CA ASP A 212 -19.64 -10.54 7.06
C ASP A 212 -19.69 -11.96 6.48
N PHE A 213 -18.68 -12.41 5.74
CA PHE A 213 -18.65 -13.77 5.20
C PHE A 213 -18.39 -14.78 6.32
N ASN A 214 -19.25 -15.79 6.42
CA ASN A 214 -19.08 -16.83 7.44
C ASN A 214 -18.06 -17.87 6.96
N PHE A 215 -16.83 -17.81 7.44
CA PHE A 215 -15.79 -18.80 7.07
C PHE A 215 -15.99 -20.17 7.74
N VAL A 216 -16.83 -20.29 8.78
CA VAL A 216 -17.11 -21.57 9.46
C VAL A 216 -17.85 -22.56 8.55
N ILE A 217 -18.42 -22.09 7.43
CA ILE A 217 -19.04 -22.96 6.41
C ILE A 217 -18.06 -23.98 5.81
N PHE A 218 -16.75 -23.80 6.01
CA PHE A 218 -15.72 -24.74 5.59
C PHE A 218 -15.35 -25.78 6.66
N ASP A 219 -15.86 -25.66 7.89
CA ASP A 219 -15.58 -26.57 9.00
C ASP A 219 -16.71 -27.58 9.25
N GLU A 220 -17.89 -27.38 8.66
CA GLU A 220 -19.04 -28.29 8.80
C GLU A 220 -18.89 -29.51 7.87
N GLU A 221 -18.16 -30.53 8.34
CA GLU A 221 -18.33 -31.95 7.97
C GLU A 221 -18.62 -32.81 9.21
#